data_AF-A0A1G1PB83-F1
#
_entry.id   AF-A0A1G1PB83-F1
#
_cell.length_a   1.000
_cell.length_b   1.000
_cell.length_c   1.000
_cell.angle_alpha   90.00
_cell.angle_beta   90.00
_cell.angle_gamma   90.00
#
_symmetry.space_group_name_H-M   'P 1'
#
loop_
_entity.id
_entity.type
_entity.pdbx_description
1 polymer ?
#
loop_
_entity_poly.entity_id
_entity_poly.type
_entity_poly.pdbx_seq_one_letter_code
_entity_poly.pdbx_strand_id
1 'polypeptide(L)'
;MMVALAMCVGAPALRAEPSAEQLRQTIRGYIARQETALGAFTVPDARENGTLRTLTLVRVHERVGKTGAYYYSCTDMNDTATGDQMDLDFDVADTGTALKVVAVRIHKDNGKPRYTYDDHDNLVPLP
;
A
#
# COMPACT_ATOMS: atom_id res chain seq x y z
N MET A 1 47.63 31.96 18.60
CA MET A 1 46.32 32.42 18.08
C MET A 1 45.51 31.18 17.75
N MET A 2 44.63 30.72 18.65
CA MET A 2 43.78 29.54 18.41
C MET A 2 42.50 30.01 17.72
N VAL A 3 42.26 29.54 16.50
CA VAL A 3 40.99 29.72 15.81
C VAL A 3 40.10 28.53 16.18
N ALA A 4 39.07 28.79 16.98
CA ALA A 4 38.03 27.81 17.27
C ALA A 4 37.10 27.71 16.05
N LEU A 5 37.10 26.54 15.41
CA LEU A 5 36.14 26.21 14.37
C LEU A 5 34.81 25.85 15.04
N ALA A 6 33.86 26.80 15.04
CA ALA A 6 32.50 26.54 15.46
C ALA A 6 31.82 25.62 14.44
N MET A 7 31.64 24.35 14.79
CA MET A 7 30.77 23.44 14.04
C MET A 7 29.31 23.81 14.30
N CYS A 8 28.67 24.46 13.33
CA CYS A 8 27.22 24.62 13.32
C CYS A 8 26.59 23.23 13.15
N VAL A 9 26.06 22.66 14.22
CA VAL A 9 25.23 21.46 14.17
C VAL A 9 23.90 21.89 13.54
N GLY A 10 23.73 21.62 12.24
CA GLY A 10 22.46 21.84 11.55
C GLY A 10 21.37 20.98 12.18
N ALA A 11 20.25 21.60 12.58
CA ALA A 11 19.07 20.88 13.01
C ALA A 11 18.65 19.89 11.90
N PRO A 12 18.19 18.67 12.23
CA PRO A 12 17.69 17.75 11.22
C PRO A 12 16.51 18.42 10.51
N ALA A 13 16.61 18.57 9.19
CA ALA A 13 15.50 19.05 8.39
C ALA A 13 14.32 18.09 8.58
N LEU A 14 13.20 18.56 9.14
CA LEU A 14 11.95 17.81 9.12
C LEU A 14 11.60 17.54 7.65
N ARG A 15 11.73 16.29 7.23
CA ARG A 15 11.32 15.87 5.90
C ARG A 15 9.79 15.94 5.83
N ALA A 16 9.27 16.60 4.79
CA ALA A 16 7.84 16.67 4.53
C ALA A 16 7.25 15.27 4.35
N GLU A 17 6.02 15.07 4.83
CA GLU A 17 5.28 13.84 4.59
C GLU A 17 5.04 13.65 3.08
N PRO A 18 4.95 12.39 2.60
CA PRO A 18 4.62 12.10 1.22
C PRO A 18 3.24 12.65 0.85
N SER A 19 3.13 13.23 -0.33
CA SER A 19 1.83 13.58 -0.90
C SER A 19 0.99 12.33 -1.21
N ALA A 20 -0.34 12.50 -1.23
CA ALA A 20 -1.26 11.45 -1.66
C ALA A 20 -0.91 10.88 -3.05
N GLU A 21 -0.47 11.75 -3.98
CA GLU A 21 -0.09 11.30 -5.31
C GLU A 21 1.19 10.45 -5.31
N GLN A 22 2.20 10.78 -4.50
CA GLN A 22 3.39 9.94 -4.36
C GLN A 22 3.04 8.54 -3.83
N LEU A 23 2.10 8.43 -2.90
CA LEU A 23 1.61 7.16 -2.39
C LEU A 23 0.88 6.36 -3.48
N ARG A 24 -0.02 6.99 -4.23
CA ARG A 24 -0.74 6.35 -5.35
C ARG A 24 0.22 5.91 -6.46
N GLN A 25 1.22 6.71 -6.81
CA GLN A 25 2.25 6.34 -7.77
C GLN A 25 3.12 5.18 -7.27
N THR A 26 3.38 5.11 -5.97
CA THR A 26 4.11 3.98 -5.37
C THR A 26 3.34 2.67 -5.54
N ILE A 27 2.01 2.70 -5.33
CA ILE A 27 1.12 1.54 -5.52
C ILE A 27 1.08 1.13 -7.00
N ARG A 28 0.84 2.08 -7.93
CA ARG A 28 0.85 1.80 -9.38
C ARG A 28 2.18 1.22 -9.83
N GLY A 29 3.29 1.79 -9.37
CA GLY A 29 4.63 1.31 -9.68
C GLY A 29 4.93 -0.07 -9.11
N TYR A 30 4.38 -0.42 -7.94
CA TYR A 30 4.49 -1.77 -7.39
C TYR A 30 3.78 -2.80 -8.26
N ILE A 31 2.53 -2.51 -8.65
CA ILE A 31 1.72 -3.36 -9.54
C ILE A 31 2.44 -3.55 -10.88
N ALA A 32 2.82 -2.45 -11.53
CA ALA A 32 3.47 -2.47 -12.85
C ALA A 32 4.81 -3.22 -12.85
N ARG A 33 5.59 -3.15 -11.76
CA ARG A 33 6.83 -3.93 -11.62
C ARG A 33 6.56 -5.42 -11.54
N GLN A 34 5.52 -5.84 -10.83
CA GLN A 34 5.14 -7.26 -10.78
C GLN A 34 4.65 -7.74 -12.14
N GLU A 35 3.80 -6.96 -12.81
CA GLU A 35 3.32 -7.26 -14.18
C GLU A 35 4.48 -7.38 -15.17
N THR A 36 5.46 -6.48 -15.10
CA THR A 36 6.65 -6.53 -15.96
C THR A 36 7.51 -7.76 -15.67
N ALA A 37 7.66 -8.14 -14.40
CA ALA A 37 8.53 -9.23 -13.98
C ALA A 37 7.91 -10.62 -14.16
N LEU A 38 6.60 -10.75 -13.94
CA LEU A 38 5.89 -12.03 -13.87
C LEU A 38 4.84 -12.21 -14.97
N GLY A 39 4.58 -11.18 -15.77
CA GLY A 39 3.54 -11.17 -16.81
C GLY A 39 2.15 -10.77 -16.31
N ALA A 40 1.94 -10.73 -14.99
CA ALA A 40 0.67 -10.30 -14.38
C ALA A 40 0.86 -9.82 -12.93
N PHE A 41 -0.14 -9.10 -12.42
CA PHE A 41 -0.25 -8.81 -10.99
C PHE A 41 -1.00 -9.94 -10.30
N THR A 42 -0.37 -10.57 -9.31
CA THR A 42 -0.92 -11.73 -8.60
C THR A 42 -0.82 -11.58 -7.09
N VAL A 43 -1.90 -11.92 -6.38
CA VAL A 43 -1.99 -11.86 -4.91
C VAL A 43 -2.51 -13.19 -4.36
N PRO A 44 -1.87 -13.76 -3.33
CA PRO A 44 -2.38 -14.96 -2.66
C PRO A 44 -3.64 -14.64 -1.86
N ASP A 45 -4.70 -15.42 -2.07
CA ASP A 45 -5.96 -15.29 -1.35
C ASP A 45 -5.97 -16.17 -0.10
N ALA A 46 -5.89 -15.52 1.08
CA ALA A 46 -5.92 -16.20 2.36
C ALA A 46 -7.25 -16.92 2.67
N ARG A 47 -8.39 -16.47 2.09
CA ARG A 47 -9.68 -17.17 2.25
C ARG A 47 -9.76 -18.43 1.38
N GLU A 48 -8.95 -18.52 0.33
CA GLU A 48 -8.90 -19.66 -0.60
C GLU A 48 -7.58 -20.44 -0.47
N ASN A 49 -7.10 -20.65 0.76
CA ASN A 49 -5.90 -21.43 1.07
C ASN A 49 -4.63 -20.99 0.31
N GLY A 50 -4.50 -19.69 0.02
CA GLY A 50 -3.36 -19.12 -0.68
C GLY A 50 -3.42 -19.21 -2.20
N THR A 51 -4.58 -19.54 -2.78
CA THR A 51 -4.79 -19.54 -4.23
C THR A 51 -4.38 -18.19 -4.81
N LEU A 52 -3.55 -18.19 -5.85
CA LEU A 52 -3.10 -16.95 -6.49
C LEU A 52 -4.22 -16.39 -7.38
N ARG A 53 -4.70 -15.19 -7.05
CA ARG A 53 -5.62 -14.42 -7.87
C ARG A 53 -4.81 -13.60 -8.86
N THR A 54 -5.21 -13.62 -10.13
CA THR A 54 -4.61 -12.77 -11.18
C THR A 54 -5.54 -11.59 -11.41
N LEU A 55 -5.02 -10.38 -11.22
CA LEU A 55 -5.86 -9.18 -11.12
C LEU A 55 -5.37 -8.10 -12.09
N THR A 56 -6.32 -7.36 -12.66
CA THR A 56 -6.04 -6.16 -13.47
C THR A 56 -6.46 -4.91 -12.69
N LEU A 57 -5.57 -3.92 -12.61
CA LEU A 57 -5.87 -2.65 -11.96
C LEU A 57 -6.93 -1.85 -12.73
N VAL A 58 -8.02 -1.50 -12.05
CA VAL A 58 -9.00 -0.54 -12.56
C VAL A 58 -8.61 0.87 -12.14
N ARG A 59 -8.41 1.10 -10.82
CA ARG A 59 -7.95 2.39 -10.29
C ARG A 59 -7.41 2.28 -8.88
N VAL A 60 -6.56 3.25 -8.50
CA VAL A 60 -6.24 3.54 -7.10
C VAL A 60 -7.20 4.60 -6.59
N HIS A 61 -7.78 4.43 -5.41
CA HIS A 61 -8.74 5.39 -4.83
C HIS A 61 -8.05 6.70 -4.46
N GLU A 62 -8.83 7.78 -4.42
CA GLU A 62 -8.25 9.09 -4.15
C GLU A 62 -7.80 9.26 -2.70
N ARG A 63 -8.57 8.68 -1.77
CA ARG A 63 -8.29 8.74 -0.34
C ARG A 63 -7.02 7.97 0.00
N VAL A 64 -6.14 8.66 0.70
CA VAL A 64 -5.01 8.05 1.42
C VAL A 64 -5.23 8.24 2.91
N GLY A 65 -4.85 7.24 3.69
CA GLY A 65 -4.90 7.29 5.15
C GLY A 65 -3.58 6.88 5.77
N LYS A 66 -3.57 6.83 7.11
CA LYS A 66 -2.44 6.35 7.90
C LYS A 66 -2.99 5.38 8.96
N THR A 67 -2.34 4.24 9.12
CA THR A 67 -2.64 3.23 10.14
C THR A 67 -1.32 2.82 10.78
N GLY A 68 -1.16 3.12 12.07
CA GLY A 68 0.12 2.99 12.75
C GLY A 68 1.26 3.74 12.05
N ALA A 69 2.30 3.01 11.66
CA ALA A 69 3.48 3.55 10.98
C ALA A 69 3.36 3.63 9.44
N TYR A 70 2.26 3.14 8.86
CA TYR A 70 2.10 3.00 7.42
C TYR A 70 1.06 3.96 6.87
N TYR A 71 1.28 4.41 5.64
CA TYR A 71 0.22 5.01 4.83
C TYR A 71 -0.56 3.90 4.14
N TYR A 72 -1.81 4.15 3.75
CA TYR A 72 -2.57 3.18 2.98
C TYR A 72 -3.47 3.83 1.93
N SER A 73 -3.80 3.05 0.90
CA SER A 73 -4.87 3.36 -0.06
C SER A 73 -5.46 2.07 -0.62
N CYS A 74 -6.69 2.15 -1.10
CA CYS A 74 -7.43 1.03 -1.68
C CYS A 74 -7.36 1.08 -3.22
N THR A 75 -7.45 -0.07 -3.88
CA THR A 75 -7.59 -0.15 -5.34
C THR A 75 -8.83 -0.94 -5.72
N ASP A 76 -9.49 -0.55 -6.80
CA ASP A 76 -10.41 -1.44 -7.50
C ASP A 76 -9.60 -2.28 -8.49
N MET A 77 -9.82 -3.59 -8.46
CA MET A 77 -9.20 -4.58 -9.33
C MET A 77 -10.28 -5.46 -9.95
N ASN A 78 -10.01 -6.02 -11.12
CA ASN A 78 -10.84 -7.08 -11.70
C ASN A 78 -10.05 -8.40 -11.68
N ASP A 79 -10.68 -9.45 -11.18
CA ASP A 79 -10.14 -10.81 -11.29
C ASP A 79 -10.24 -11.29 -12.74
N THR A 80 -9.12 -11.71 -13.32
CA THR A 80 -9.09 -12.11 -14.74
C THR A 80 -9.72 -13.48 -14.99
N ALA A 81 -9.81 -14.33 -13.97
CA ALA A 81 -10.39 -15.67 -14.09
C ALA A 81 -11.91 -15.65 -13.88
N THR A 82 -12.40 -14.87 -12.91
CA THR A 82 -13.84 -14.85 -12.56
C THR A 82 -14.59 -13.63 -13.09
N GLY A 83 -13.89 -12.53 -13.36
CA GLY A 83 -14.49 -11.23 -13.67
C GLY A 83 -15.00 -10.46 -12.45
N ASP A 84 -14.78 -10.98 -11.23
CA ASP A 84 -15.19 -10.33 -9.99
C ASP A 84 -14.44 -9.01 -9.77
N GLN A 85 -15.14 -8.02 -9.20
CA GLN A 85 -14.51 -6.80 -8.72
C GLN A 85 -13.96 -7.05 -7.32
N MET A 86 -12.69 -6.72 -7.11
CA MET A 86 -12.02 -6.89 -5.82
C MET A 86 -11.41 -5.57 -5.36
N ASP A 87 -11.63 -5.23 -4.09
CA ASP A 87 -10.96 -4.10 -3.45
C ASP A 87 -9.72 -4.63 -2.74
N LEU A 88 -8.56 -4.07 -3.01
CA LEU A 88 -7.31 -4.40 -2.30
C LEU A 88 -6.82 -3.20 -1.50
N ASP A 89 -6.41 -3.44 -0.26
CA ASP A 89 -5.69 -2.46 0.56
C ASP A 89 -4.18 -2.63 0.39
N PHE A 90 -3.49 -1.52 0.18
CA PHE A 90 -2.03 -1.46 0.08
C PHE A 90 -1.46 -0.64 1.22
N ASP A 91 -0.59 -1.22 2.03
CA ASP A 91 0.18 -0.51 3.06
C ASP A 91 1.52 -0.05 2.46
N VAL A 92 1.85 1.22 2.66
CA VAL A 92 3.05 1.87 2.15
C VAL A 92 3.89 2.40 3.32
N ALA A 93 5.11 1.88 3.44
CA ALA A 93 6.11 2.38 4.36
C ALA A 93 6.88 3.54 3.76
N ASP A 94 7.12 4.56 4.58
CA ASP A 94 8.04 5.64 4.26
C ASP A 94 9.36 5.44 5.03
N THR A 95 10.42 5.14 4.29
CA THR A 95 11.75 4.81 4.86
C THR A 95 12.64 6.04 5.05
N GLY A 96 12.13 7.25 4.81
CA GLY A 96 12.95 8.48 4.80
C GLY A 96 13.58 8.76 3.44
N THR A 97 13.97 7.72 2.70
CA THR A 97 14.59 7.82 1.37
C THR A 97 13.71 7.31 0.24
N ALA A 98 12.76 6.43 0.55
CA ALA A 98 11.86 5.83 -0.44
C ALA A 98 10.51 5.43 0.18
N LEU A 99 9.49 5.35 -0.69
CA LEU A 99 8.20 4.75 -0.40
C LEU A 99 8.19 3.30 -0.90
N LYS A 100 7.68 2.38 -0.08
CA LYS A 100 7.65 0.95 -0.39
C LYS A 100 6.30 0.35 0.01
N VAL A 101 5.65 -0.36 -0.90
CA VAL A 101 4.53 -1.25 -0.54
C VAL A 101 5.09 -2.37 0.32
N VAL A 102 4.51 -2.56 1.51
CA VAL A 102 4.95 -3.57 2.49
C VAL A 102 3.90 -4.65 2.76
N ALA A 103 2.63 -4.36 2.47
CA ALA A 103 1.56 -5.35 2.55
C ALA A 103 0.50 -5.06 1.49
N VAL A 104 -0.11 -6.14 0.99
CA VAL A 104 -1.28 -6.11 0.10
C VAL A 104 -2.29 -7.11 0.63
N ARG A 105 -3.55 -6.70 0.77
CA ARG A 105 -4.62 -7.54 1.32
C ARG A 105 -5.89 -7.36 0.50
N ILE A 106 -6.62 -8.44 0.27
CA ILE A 106 -7.96 -8.37 -0.34
C ILE A 106 -8.94 -7.91 0.73
N HIS A 107 -9.52 -6.74 0.55
CA HIS A 107 -10.46 -6.12 1.46
C HIS A 107 -11.91 -6.43 1.10
N LYS A 108 -12.30 -6.44 -0.19
CA LYS A 108 -13.70 -6.74 -0.58
C LYS A 108 -13.81 -7.65 -1.79
N ASP A 109 -14.88 -8.43 -1.82
CA ASP A 109 -15.38 -9.15 -2.99
C ASP A 109 -16.71 -8.54 -3.44
N ASN A 110 -16.76 -8.01 -4.66
CA ASN A 110 -17.97 -7.42 -5.23
C ASN A 110 -18.67 -6.45 -4.25
N GLY A 111 -17.86 -5.57 -3.63
CA GLY A 111 -18.31 -4.59 -2.63
C GLY A 111 -18.57 -5.13 -1.22
N LYS A 112 -18.47 -6.44 -0.97
CA LYS A 112 -18.66 -7.05 0.36
C LYS A 112 -17.33 -7.14 1.11
N PRO A 113 -17.19 -6.51 2.28
CA PRO A 113 -15.94 -6.55 3.04
C PRO A 113 -15.61 -7.94 3.59
N ARG A 114 -14.32 -8.29 3.51
CA ARG A 114 -13.72 -9.51 4.08
C ARG A 114 -13.22 -9.32 5.50
N TYR A 115 -12.96 -8.09 5.89
CA TYR A 115 -12.55 -7.70 7.23
C TYR A 115 -12.99 -6.27 7.53
N THR A 116 -12.95 -5.91 8.80
CA THR A 116 -13.08 -4.55 9.32
C THR A 116 -11.91 -4.27 10.27
N TYR A 117 -11.89 -3.10 10.88
CA TYR A 117 -10.99 -2.76 11.97
C TYR A 117 -11.79 -2.62 13.27
N ASP A 118 -11.17 -3.00 14.40
CA ASP A 118 -11.70 -2.68 15.73
C ASP A 118 -11.27 -1.28 16.20
N ASP A 119 -11.67 -0.89 17.41
CA ASP A 119 -11.35 0.42 18.00
C ASP A 119 -9.85 0.65 18.26
N HIS A 120 -9.02 -0.38 18.11
CA HIS A 120 -7.56 -0.34 18.26
C HIS A 120 -6.82 -0.54 16.93
N ASP A 121 -7.51 -0.37 15.80
CA ASP A 121 -6.99 -0.60 14.44
C ASP A 121 -6.52 -2.05 14.17
N ASN A 122 -6.95 -3.03 14.96
CA ASN A 122 -6.67 -4.43 14.64
C ASN A 122 -7.58 -4.90 13.51
N LEU A 123 -7.03 -5.66 12.57
CA LEU A 123 -7.81 -6.28 11.49
C LEU A 123 -8.69 -7.40 12.07
N VAL A 124 -10.01 -7.26 11.89
CA VAL A 124 -11.02 -8.23 12.31
C VAL A 124 -11.62 -8.90 11.07
N PRO A 125 -11.32 -10.19 10.80
CA PRO A 125 -11.94 -10.92 9.72
C PRO A 125 -13.46 -10.95 9.87
N LEU A 126 -14.18 -10.73 8.78
CA LEU A 126 -15.61 -10.93 8.69
C LEU A 126 -15.90 -12.35 8.19
N PRO A 127 -17.12 -12.87 8.41
CA PRO A 127 -17.56 -14.14 7.82
C PRO A 127 -17.54 -14.16 6.28
#